data_AF-A0A6N8YW54-F1
#
_entry.id   AF-A0A6N8YW54-F1
#
_cell.length_a   1.000
_cell.length_b   1.000
_cell.length_c   1.000
_cell.angle_alpha   90.00
_cell.angle_beta   90.00
_cell.angle_gamma   90.00
#
_symmetry.space_group_name_H-M   'P 1'
#
loop_
_entity.id
_entity.type
_entity.pdbx_description
1 polymer ?
#
loop_
_entity_poly.entity_id
_entity_poly.type
_entity_poly.pdbx_seq_one_letter_code
_entity_poly.pdbx_strand_id
1 'polypeptide(L)'
;MPRCVVHNAADIEALQDQIGKAAKKARENLSRLVEEPMEALYKLKLRRSGYKLLEKEPDDSDNLIEQLNQTFTMMATLAAARRLLECFPETKYKGLQLNLGRAHGPDIKSIGWNLVEAEVFVAVTPRNNRKLKEDVYRVGESNATYRYVFFHCPDERSGRRIKLEDNYKQYLGKQPGIKVVIWSLEKSEILWKDHR
;
A
#
# COMPACT_ATOMS: atom_id res chain seq x y z
N MET A 1 12.81 9.65 0.07
CA MET A 1 11.63 8.77 0.27
C MET A 1 12.11 7.45 0.82
N PRO A 2 11.45 6.90 1.86
CA PRO A 2 11.95 5.73 2.57
C PRO A 2 11.82 4.46 1.72
N ARG A 3 12.96 3.86 1.38
CA ARG A 3 13.03 2.46 0.97
C ARG A 3 13.34 1.61 2.18
N CYS A 4 12.50 0.61 2.42
CA CYS A 4 12.66 -0.31 3.53
C CYS A 4 12.87 -1.72 2.98
N VAL A 5 13.62 -2.54 3.70
CA VAL A 5 13.74 -3.97 3.40
C VAL A 5 13.18 -4.74 4.57
N VAL A 6 12.28 -5.69 4.29
CA VAL A 6 11.62 -6.54 5.28
C VAL A 6 11.85 -8.00 4.93
N HIS A 7 12.14 -8.82 5.94
CA HIS A 7 12.44 -10.24 5.82
C HIS A 7 11.42 -11.11 6.54
N ASN A 8 10.72 -10.55 7.52
CA ASN A 8 9.84 -11.29 8.41
C ASN A 8 8.72 -10.41 9.00
N ALA A 9 7.85 -11.02 9.79
CA ALA A 9 6.73 -10.34 10.44
C ALA A 9 7.16 -9.27 11.46
N ALA A 10 8.29 -9.45 12.15
CA ALA A 10 8.77 -8.48 13.14
C ALA A 10 9.23 -7.17 12.47
N ASP A 11 9.86 -7.25 11.29
CA ASP A 11 10.20 -6.06 10.49
C ASP A 11 8.93 -5.27 10.11
N ILE A 12 7.86 -5.99 9.76
CA ILE A 12 6.55 -5.39 9.45
C ILE A 12 5.95 -4.73 10.69
N GLU A 13 5.92 -5.42 11.83
CA GLU A 13 5.40 -4.90 13.10
C GLU A 13 6.12 -3.63 13.55
N ALA A 14 7.45 -3.60 13.43
CA ALA A 14 8.24 -2.41 13.77
C ALA A 14 7.86 -1.18 12.92
N LEU A 15 7.55 -1.38 11.63
CA LEU A 15 7.07 -0.30 10.76
C LEU A 15 5.63 0.10 11.09
N GLN A 16 4.75 -0.86 11.40
CA GLN A 16 3.38 -0.59 11.84
C GLN A 16 3.36 0.25 13.13
N ASP A 17 4.24 -0.03 14.08
CA ASP A 17 4.37 0.73 15.33
C ASP A 17 4.80 2.19 15.09
N GLN A 18 5.73 2.44 14.16
CA GLN A 18 6.12 3.79 13.78
C GLN A 18 4.94 4.58 13.19
N ILE A 19 4.23 3.97 12.24
CA ILE A 19 3.05 4.56 11.61
C ILE A 19 1.96 4.81 12.66
N GLY A 20 1.73 3.88 13.58
CA GLY A 20 0.77 4.01 14.68
C GLY A 20 1.07 5.17 15.61
N LYS A 21 2.35 5.38 15.96
CA LYS A 21 2.79 6.57 16.75
C LYS A 21 2.51 7.87 16.01
N ALA A 22 2.76 7.92 14.70
CA ALA A 22 2.47 9.10 13.88
C ALA A 22 0.95 9.37 13.75
N ALA A 23 0.15 8.30 13.58
CA ALA A 23 -1.31 8.39 13.55
C ALA A 23 -1.89 8.90 14.89
N LYS A 24 -1.32 8.47 16.02
CA LYS A 24 -1.70 8.99 17.34
C LYS A 24 -1.48 10.50 17.45
N LYS A 25 -0.30 10.99 17.02
CA LYS A 25 0.00 12.43 16.98
C LYS A 25 -0.94 13.19 16.06
N ALA A 26 -1.26 12.64 14.88
CA ALA A 26 -2.23 13.24 13.97
C ALA A 26 -3.61 13.38 14.63
N ARG A 27 -4.11 12.33 15.31
CA ARG A 27 -5.37 12.38 16.05
C ARG A 27 -5.38 13.46 17.13
N GLU A 28 -4.29 13.57 17.91
CA GLU A 28 -4.14 14.62 18.93
C GLU A 28 -4.17 16.01 18.29
N ASN A 29 -3.59 16.20 17.11
CA ASN A 29 -3.66 17.47 16.37
C ASN A 29 -5.08 17.77 15.85
N LEU A 30 -5.76 16.76 15.30
CA LEU A 30 -7.14 16.90 14.83
C LEU A 30 -8.08 17.36 15.95
N SER A 31 -7.89 16.88 17.18
CA SER A 31 -8.71 17.28 18.33
C SER A 31 -8.53 18.74 18.75
N ARG A 32 -7.54 19.44 18.21
CA ARG A 32 -7.23 20.86 18.48
C ARG A 32 -7.60 21.78 17.32
N LEU A 33 -8.27 21.28 16.27
CA LEU A 33 -8.70 22.11 15.15
C LEU A 33 -9.77 23.11 15.60
N VAL A 34 -9.75 24.28 14.96
CA VAL A 34 -10.61 25.45 15.27
C VAL A 34 -12.08 25.13 15.02
N GLU A 35 -12.98 25.79 15.76
CA GLU A 35 -14.44 25.66 15.57
C GLU A 35 -14.89 26.18 14.19
N GLU A 36 -14.21 27.19 13.64
CA GLU A 36 -14.55 27.78 12.34
C GLU A 36 -14.31 26.79 11.18
N PRO A 37 -15.37 26.33 10.48
CA PRO A 37 -15.27 25.19 9.57
C PRO A 37 -14.27 25.39 8.42
N MET A 38 -14.25 26.57 7.82
CA MET A 38 -13.38 26.84 6.67
C MET A 38 -11.91 26.95 7.05
N GLU A 39 -11.60 27.47 8.24
CA GLU A 39 -10.23 27.52 8.73
C GLU A 39 -9.70 26.12 9.06
N ALA A 40 -10.55 25.26 9.64
CA ALA A 40 -10.21 23.86 9.87
C ALA A 40 -9.88 23.13 8.57
N LEU A 41 -10.74 23.24 7.54
CA LEU A 41 -10.51 22.63 6.22
C LEU A 41 -9.24 23.16 5.54
N TYR A 42 -8.98 24.47 5.63
CA TYR A 42 -7.75 25.06 5.13
C TYR A 42 -6.51 24.47 5.80
N LYS A 43 -6.50 24.35 7.13
CA LYS A 43 -5.39 23.75 7.89
C LYS A 43 -5.17 22.29 7.51
N LEU A 44 -6.25 21.51 7.36
CA LEU A 44 -6.17 20.11 6.95
C LEU A 44 -5.55 19.92 5.56
N LYS A 45 -5.99 20.73 4.58
CA LYS A 45 -5.63 20.53 3.16
C LYS A 45 -4.35 21.23 2.74
N LEU A 46 -4.07 22.41 3.29
CA LEU A 46 -3.07 23.31 2.73
C LEU A 46 -1.91 23.62 3.69
N ARG A 47 -2.07 23.43 5.01
CA ARG A 47 -0.95 23.58 5.95
C ARG A 47 -0.17 22.27 6.08
N ARG A 48 1.16 22.39 5.99
CA ARG A 48 2.14 21.33 6.28
C ARG A 48 2.19 21.05 7.78
N SER A 49 1.20 20.31 8.25
CA SER A 49 0.95 20.03 9.67
C SER A 49 0.92 18.52 9.98
N GLY A 50 1.26 17.71 8.99
CA GLY A 50 1.43 16.28 9.15
C GLY A 50 2.70 15.93 9.92
N TYR A 51 2.82 14.65 10.23
CA TYR A 51 3.92 14.04 10.95
C TYR A 51 4.62 13.03 10.05
N LYS A 52 5.93 12.86 10.25
CA LYS A 52 6.67 11.74 9.66
C LYS A 52 6.03 10.42 10.08
N LEU A 53 5.70 9.59 9.11
CA LEU A 53 5.19 8.24 9.30
C LEU A 53 6.33 7.27 9.61
N LEU A 54 7.52 7.54 9.06
CA LEU A 54 8.73 6.77 9.31
C LEU A 54 9.91 7.68 9.70
N GLU A 55 10.81 7.18 10.54
CA GLU A 55 11.97 7.95 11.00
C GLU A 55 12.86 8.47 9.86
N LYS A 56 12.99 7.67 8.78
CA LYS A 56 13.82 8.00 7.61
C LYS A 56 13.15 8.95 6.62
N GLU A 57 11.93 9.42 6.90
CA GLU A 57 11.28 10.43 6.06
C GLU A 57 11.96 11.80 6.23
N PRO A 58 12.04 12.57 5.15
CA PRO A 58 12.54 13.94 5.21
C PRO A 58 11.62 14.84 6.06
N ASP A 59 12.16 15.93 6.62
CA ASP A 59 11.46 16.85 7.54
C ASP A 59 10.42 17.78 6.88
N ASP A 60 10.20 17.64 5.57
CA ASP A 60 9.14 18.32 4.84
C ASP A 60 7.80 17.61 5.09
N SER A 61 7.17 17.95 6.21
CA SER A 61 5.88 17.38 6.58
C SER A 61 4.81 17.64 5.53
N ASP A 62 4.08 16.58 5.22
CA ASP A 62 2.90 16.64 4.38
C ASP A 62 1.75 17.42 5.05
N ASN A 63 0.72 17.78 4.29
CA ASN A 63 -0.53 18.19 4.91
C ASN A 63 -1.23 16.97 5.54
N LEU A 64 -2.15 17.19 6.48
CA LEU A 64 -2.80 16.10 7.21
C LEU A 64 -3.61 15.16 6.30
N ILE A 65 -4.19 15.67 5.20
CA ILE A 65 -4.89 14.83 4.22
C ILE A 65 -3.92 13.89 3.50
N GLU A 66 -2.76 14.40 3.09
CA GLU A 66 -1.72 13.59 2.45
C GLU A 66 -1.12 12.57 3.43
N GLN A 67 -0.89 12.96 4.69
CA GLN A 67 -0.49 12.01 5.74
C GLN A 67 -1.56 10.92 5.92
N LEU A 68 -2.85 11.26 5.92
CA LEU A 68 -3.93 10.28 6.06
C LEU A 68 -3.92 9.28 4.89
N ASN A 69 -3.80 9.79 3.66
CA ASN A 69 -3.70 8.96 2.46
C ASN A 69 -2.49 8.02 2.52
N GLN A 70 -1.32 8.53 2.90
CA GLN A 70 -0.10 7.75 3.03
C GLN A 70 -0.20 6.74 4.16
N THR A 71 -0.79 7.10 5.31
CA THR A 71 -0.97 6.20 6.46
C THR A 71 -1.66 4.91 6.02
N PHE A 72 -2.82 5.03 5.37
CA PHE A 72 -3.58 3.84 4.96
C PHE A 72 -2.93 3.09 3.80
N THR A 73 -2.29 3.81 2.87
CA THR A 73 -1.54 3.17 1.78
C THR A 73 -0.37 2.34 2.32
N MET A 74 0.42 2.90 3.24
CA MET A 74 1.53 2.19 3.88
C MET A 74 1.04 1.01 4.70
N MET A 75 -0.06 1.15 5.46
CA MET A 75 -0.65 0.01 6.18
C MET A 75 -1.10 -1.10 5.24
N ALA A 76 -1.67 -0.77 4.08
CA ALA A 76 -2.00 -1.73 3.04
C ALA A 76 -0.75 -2.40 2.43
N THR A 77 0.31 -1.63 2.18
CA THR A 77 1.57 -2.16 1.68
C THR A 77 2.20 -3.13 2.67
N LEU A 78 2.19 -2.81 3.96
CA LEU A 78 2.72 -3.67 5.02
C LEU A 78 1.93 -4.98 5.17
N ALA A 79 0.61 -4.93 5.04
CA ALA A 79 -0.23 -6.13 5.05
C ALA A 79 0.01 -7.02 3.82
N ALA A 80 0.11 -6.41 2.63
CA ALA A 80 0.45 -7.12 1.41
C ALA A 80 1.85 -7.77 1.52
N ALA A 81 2.85 -7.04 2.03
CA ALA A 81 4.20 -7.54 2.23
C ALA A 81 4.24 -8.73 3.20
N ARG A 82 3.52 -8.65 4.34
CA ARG A 82 3.37 -9.79 5.28
C ARG A 82 2.86 -11.03 4.55
N ARG A 83 1.79 -10.87 3.75
CA ARG A 83 1.22 -12.00 3.02
C ARG A 83 2.20 -12.55 1.98
N LEU A 84 2.90 -11.71 1.25
CA LEU A 84 3.90 -12.15 0.27
C LEU A 84 5.04 -12.93 0.94
N LEU A 85 5.51 -12.53 2.13
CA LEU A 85 6.53 -13.26 2.90
C LEU A 85 6.05 -14.66 3.33
N GLU A 86 4.74 -14.83 3.58
CA GLU A 86 4.14 -16.13 3.88
C GLU A 86 3.98 -17.00 2.63
N CYS A 87 3.60 -16.39 1.50
CA CYS A 87 3.34 -17.09 0.24
C CYS A 87 4.63 -17.53 -0.47
N PHE A 88 5.69 -16.75 -0.32
CA PHE A 88 6.97 -16.92 -1.00
C PHE A 88 8.10 -16.97 0.03
N PRO A 89 8.27 -18.10 0.75
CA PRO A 89 9.33 -18.24 1.76
C PRO A 89 10.74 -17.93 1.23
N GLU A 90 10.98 -18.08 -0.07
CA GLU A 90 12.23 -17.74 -0.76
C GLU A 90 12.58 -16.25 -0.63
N THR A 91 11.58 -15.39 -0.44
CA THR A 91 11.80 -13.95 -0.22
C THR A 91 12.45 -13.67 1.14
N LYS A 92 12.38 -14.59 2.11
CA LYS A 92 12.97 -14.39 3.45
C LYS A 92 14.50 -14.28 3.43
N TYR A 93 15.17 -14.82 2.40
CA TYR A 93 16.63 -14.80 2.31
C TYR A 93 17.20 -13.43 1.93
N LYS A 94 16.57 -12.72 0.99
CA LYS A 94 17.03 -11.41 0.49
C LYS A 94 16.10 -10.25 0.89
N GLY A 95 14.90 -10.57 1.36
CA GLY A 95 13.87 -9.62 1.74
C GLY A 95 13.01 -9.13 0.57
N LEU A 96 11.94 -8.43 0.95
CA LEU A 96 11.13 -7.59 0.08
C LEU A 96 11.59 -6.13 0.26
N GLN A 97 11.88 -5.45 -0.85
CA GLN A 97 11.99 -4.00 -0.87
C GLN A 97 10.60 -3.39 -0.89
N LEU A 98 10.33 -2.49 0.06
CA LEU A 98 9.14 -1.66 0.12
C LEU A 98 9.51 -0.23 -0.27
N ASN A 99 8.83 0.30 -1.28
CA ASN A 99 8.87 1.71 -1.64
C ASN A 99 7.71 2.41 -0.91
N LEU A 100 7.99 2.98 0.27
CA LEU A 100 6.96 3.62 1.10
C LEU A 100 6.92 5.14 0.86
N GLY A 101 5.77 5.75 1.13
CA GLY A 101 5.52 7.17 0.83
C GLY A 101 5.47 7.41 -0.68
N ARG A 102 6.23 8.40 -1.18
CA ARG A 102 6.29 8.74 -2.62
C ARG A 102 7.58 8.22 -3.28
N ALA A 103 8.12 7.11 -2.78
CA ALA A 103 9.29 6.46 -3.37
C ALA A 103 8.96 5.99 -4.80
N HIS A 104 9.87 6.25 -5.74
CA HIS A 104 9.72 5.76 -7.11
C HIS A 104 9.99 4.25 -7.21
N GLY A 105 9.17 3.58 -8.03
CA GLY A 105 9.23 2.14 -8.31
C GLY A 105 7.96 1.43 -7.84
N PRO A 106 7.91 0.09 -7.99
CA PRO A 106 6.80 -0.71 -7.49
C PRO A 106 6.73 -0.66 -5.97
N ASP A 107 5.54 -0.64 -5.39
CA ASP A 107 5.37 -0.56 -3.92
C ASP A 107 6.07 -1.70 -3.19
N ILE A 108 6.06 -2.91 -3.79
CA ILE A 108 6.72 -4.10 -3.24
C ILE A 108 7.49 -4.83 -4.34
N LYS A 109 8.73 -5.23 -4.05
CA LYS A 109 9.55 -6.03 -4.98
C LYS A 109 10.46 -7.00 -4.23
N SER A 110 10.58 -8.24 -4.69
CA SER A 110 11.59 -9.18 -4.18
C SER A 110 13.01 -8.75 -4.53
N ILE A 111 13.94 -8.84 -3.58
CA ILE A 111 15.33 -8.46 -3.82
C ILE A 111 16.11 -9.59 -4.50
N GLY A 112 16.84 -9.23 -5.56
CA GLY A 112 17.80 -10.07 -6.26
C GLY A 112 17.21 -11.02 -7.31
N TRP A 113 16.01 -11.54 -7.10
CA TRP A 113 15.33 -12.43 -8.06
C TRP A 113 14.05 -11.73 -8.52
N ASN A 114 13.68 -11.85 -9.80
CA ASN A 114 12.41 -11.35 -10.34
C ASN A 114 11.25 -12.29 -9.94
N LEU A 115 11.11 -12.55 -8.63
CA LEU A 115 10.13 -13.49 -8.10
C LEU A 115 8.76 -12.82 -7.97
N VAL A 116 8.68 -11.73 -7.22
CA VAL A 116 7.40 -11.03 -6.99
C VAL A 116 7.56 -9.51 -7.10
N GLU A 117 6.57 -8.88 -7.72
CA GLU A 117 6.39 -7.43 -7.76
C GLU A 117 4.92 -7.09 -7.57
N ALA A 118 4.62 -6.03 -6.82
CA ALA A 118 3.26 -5.62 -6.53
C ALA A 118 3.09 -4.11 -6.43
N GLU A 119 1.91 -3.67 -6.82
CA GLU A 119 1.37 -2.32 -6.58
C GLU A 119 0.27 -2.40 -5.53
N VAL A 120 0.14 -1.34 -4.74
CA VAL A 120 -0.75 -1.25 -3.59
C VAL A 120 -1.44 0.11 -3.54
N PHE A 121 -2.76 0.10 -3.37
CA PHE A 121 -3.47 1.35 -3.14
C PHE A 121 -4.67 1.22 -2.20
N VAL A 122 -5.09 2.36 -1.67
CA VAL A 122 -6.35 2.50 -0.93
C VAL A 122 -7.24 3.49 -1.66
N ALA A 123 -8.51 3.14 -1.83
CA ALA A 123 -9.48 4.02 -2.48
C ALA A 123 -10.89 3.82 -1.91
N VAL A 124 -11.71 4.87 -2.00
CA VAL A 124 -13.14 4.81 -1.66
C VAL A 124 -13.94 3.92 -2.61
N THR A 125 -13.50 3.80 -3.87
CA THR A 125 -14.04 2.84 -4.84
C THR A 125 -12.92 2.28 -5.71
N PRO A 126 -13.03 1.06 -6.26
CA PRO A 126 -11.99 0.48 -7.12
C PRO A 126 -11.81 1.23 -8.45
N ARG A 127 -12.79 2.07 -8.83
CA ARG A 127 -12.78 2.87 -10.06
C ARG A 127 -12.16 4.25 -9.87
N ASN A 128 -11.76 4.59 -8.65
CA ASN A 128 -11.27 5.92 -8.32
C ASN A 128 -10.03 6.26 -9.14
N ASN A 129 -10.07 7.41 -9.81
CA ASN A 129 -8.98 7.99 -10.58
C ASN A 129 -8.24 7.02 -11.52
N ARG A 130 -8.91 6.00 -12.06
CA ARG A 130 -8.29 4.96 -12.92
C ARG A 130 -7.11 4.21 -12.27
N LYS A 131 -6.90 4.34 -10.96
CA LYS A 131 -5.71 3.82 -10.26
C LYS A 131 -5.52 2.31 -10.45
N LEU A 132 -6.61 1.54 -10.33
CA LEU A 132 -6.56 0.09 -10.57
C LEU A 132 -6.08 -0.25 -11.98
N LYS A 133 -6.56 0.48 -13.00
CA LYS A 133 -6.15 0.25 -14.39
C LYS A 133 -4.66 0.55 -14.58
N GLU A 134 -4.20 1.67 -14.03
CA GLU A 134 -2.81 2.13 -14.14
C GLU A 134 -1.86 1.20 -13.41
N ASP A 135 -2.21 0.77 -12.20
CA ASP A 135 -1.40 -0.13 -11.40
C ASP A 135 -1.35 -1.53 -12.05
N VAL A 136 -2.47 -2.05 -12.59
CA VAL A 136 -2.50 -3.30 -13.37
C VAL A 136 -1.63 -3.22 -14.63
N TYR A 137 -1.66 -2.08 -15.35
CA TYR A 137 -0.80 -1.87 -16.51
C TYR A 137 0.68 -1.89 -16.09
N ARG A 138 1.03 -1.17 -15.02
CA ARG A 138 2.41 -1.06 -14.54
C ARG A 138 3.00 -2.40 -14.12
N VAL A 139 2.27 -3.19 -13.33
CA VAL A 139 2.73 -4.54 -12.98
C VAL A 139 2.76 -5.48 -14.19
N GLY A 140 1.94 -5.24 -15.22
CA GLY A 140 1.96 -6.00 -16.46
C GLY A 140 3.23 -5.84 -17.28
N GLU A 141 3.90 -4.69 -17.18
CA GLU A 141 5.21 -4.45 -17.80
C GLU A 141 6.37 -5.08 -17.00
N SER A 142 6.11 -5.58 -15.79
CA SER A 142 7.11 -6.22 -14.95
C SER A 142 7.54 -7.59 -15.47
N ASN A 143 8.84 -7.88 -15.34
CA ASN A 143 9.41 -9.22 -15.59
C ASN A 143 9.33 -10.14 -14.36
N ALA A 144 8.62 -9.74 -13.30
CA ALA A 144 8.42 -10.59 -12.13
C ALA A 144 7.57 -11.83 -12.46
N THR A 145 7.94 -12.96 -11.87
CA THR A 145 7.23 -14.24 -12.06
C THR A 145 5.79 -14.15 -11.54
N TYR A 146 5.62 -13.56 -10.36
CA TYR A 146 4.33 -13.31 -9.74
C TYR A 146 4.07 -11.82 -9.64
N ARG A 147 2.92 -11.39 -10.14
CA ARG A 147 2.54 -9.98 -10.24
C ARG A 147 1.22 -9.76 -9.56
N TYR A 148 1.17 -8.78 -8.67
CA TYR A 148 -0.01 -8.50 -7.87
C TYR A 148 -0.41 -7.04 -7.92
N VAL A 149 -1.71 -6.80 -7.88
CA VAL A 149 -2.25 -5.51 -7.44
C VAL A 149 -3.06 -5.77 -6.18
N PHE A 150 -2.62 -5.21 -5.07
CA PHE A 150 -3.36 -5.21 -3.82
C PHE A 150 -4.12 -3.91 -3.68
N PHE A 151 -5.36 -3.97 -3.23
CA PHE A 151 -6.03 -2.73 -2.85
C PHE A 151 -7.01 -2.89 -1.71
N HIS A 152 -7.23 -1.78 -1.01
CA HIS A 152 -8.29 -1.66 -0.02
C HIS A 152 -9.40 -0.72 -0.48
N CYS A 153 -10.63 -1.20 -0.35
CA CYS A 153 -11.85 -0.44 -0.58
C CYS A 153 -12.90 -0.88 0.46
N PRO A 154 -13.47 0.04 1.27
CA PRO A 154 -14.34 -0.31 2.40
C PRO A 154 -15.53 -1.20 2.03
N ASP A 155 -16.20 -0.89 0.92
CA ASP A 155 -17.42 -1.60 0.50
C ASP A 155 -17.15 -2.90 -0.28
N GLU A 156 -15.88 -3.27 -0.45
CA GLU A 156 -15.50 -4.45 -1.21
C GLU A 156 -15.10 -5.62 -0.30
N ARG A 157 -15.61 -6.81 -0.64
CA ARG A 157 -15.23 -8.04 0.07
C ARG A 157 -13.78 -8.44 -0.23
N SER A 158 -13.01 -8.71 0.83
CA SER A 158 -11.66 -9.29 0.75
C SER A 158 -11.62 -10.55 -0.10
N GLY A 159 -10.50 -10.72 -0.82
CA GLY A 159 -10.19 -11.91 -1.61
C GLY A 159 -9.78 -11.57 -3.03
N ARG A 160 -9.42 -12.61 -3.79
CA ARG A 160 -9.05 -12.51 -5.20
C ARG A 160 -10.26 -12.08 -6.04
N ARG A 161 -10.05 -11.16 -6.99
CA ARG A 161 -11.12 -10.60 -7.84
C ARG A 161 -10.96 -11.02 -9.28
N ILE A 162 -11.33 -12.26 -9.57
CA ILE A 162 -11.24 -12.85 -10.92
C ILE A 162 -11.95 -11.97 -11.96
N LYS A 163 -13.15 -11.46 -11.65
CA LYS A 163 -13.86 -10.54 -12.57
C LYS A 163 -13.08 -9.26 -12.87
N LEU A 164 -12.34 -8.71 -11.90
CA LEU A 164 -11.51 -7.53 -12.14
C LEU A 164 -10.27 -7.91 -12.96
N GLU A 165 -9.63 -9.04 -12.65
CA GLU A 165 -8.53 -9.58 -13.48
C GLU A 165 -8.97 -9.72 -14.94
N ASP A 166 -10.15 -10.29 -15.18
CA ASP A 166 -10.74 -10.48 -16.51
C ASP A 166 -10.94 -9.15 -17.26
N ASN A 167 -11.47 -8.13 -16.59
CA ASN A 167 -11.71 -6.81 -17.17
C ASN A 167 -10.43 -6.14 -17.68
N TYR A 168 -9.28 -6.48 -17.10
CA TYR A 168 -8.00 -5.90 -17.46
C TYR A 168 -7.13 -6.81 -18.31
N LYS A 169 -7.54 -8.05 -18.62
CA LYS A 169 -6.78 -8.99 -19.46
C LYS A 169 -6.30 -8.39 -20.78
N GLN A 170 -7.11 -7.55 -21.41
CA GLN A 170 -6.76 -6.86 -22.66
C GLN A 170 -5.51 -5.96 -22.54
N TYR A 171 -5.18 -5.48 -21.35
CA TYR A 171 -3.99 -4.67 -21.07
C TYR A 171 -2.76 -5.52 -20.74
N LEU A 172 -2.91 -6.83 -20.60
CA LEU A 172 -1.86 -7.74 -20.11
C LEU A 172 -1.09 -8.49 -21.21
N GLY A 173 -1.45 -8.28 -22.49
CA GLY A 173 -0.83 -8.99 -23.60
C GLY A 173 -0.90 -10.52 -23.45
N LYS A 174 0.12 -11.23 -23.98
CA LYS A 174 0.22 -12.71 -23.90
C LYS A 174 0.86 -13.23 -22.60
N GLN A 175 1.17 -12.37 -21.63
CA GLN A 175 1.88 -12.81 -20.44
C GLN A 175 0.92 -13.41 -19.40
N PRO A 176 1.13 -14.65 -18.91
CA PRO A 176 0.24 -15.24 -17.92
C PRO A 176 0.26 -14.51 -16.57
N GLY A 177 -0.94 -14.25 -16.04
CA GLY A 177 -1.29 -14.32 -14.61
C GLY A 177 -0.96 -13.15 -13.68
N ILE A 178 -1.50 -11.94 -13.93
CA ILE A 178 -1.61 -10.95 -12.84
C ILE A 178 -2.76 -11.32 -11.92
N LYS A 179 -2.51 -11.36 -10.62
CA LYS A 179 -3.53 -11.62 -9.61
C LYS A 179 -3.94 -10.29 -8.98
N VAL A 180 -5.22 -9.93 -9.07
CA VAL A 180 -5.79 -8.72 -8.45
C VAL A 180 -6.47 -9.14 -7.15
N VAL A 181 -5.97 -8.63 -6.04
CA VAL A 181 -6.36 -9.08 -4.70
C VAL A 181 -6.91 -7.90 -3.91
N ILE A 182 -8.15 -8.03 -3.46
CA ILE A 182 -8.72 -7.09 -2.49
C ILE A 182 -8.32 -7.52 -1.10
N TRP A 183 -7.85 -6.55 -0.34
CA TRP A 183 -7.63 -6.68 1.08
C TRP A 183 -8.53 -5.71 1.86
N SER A 184 -9.05 -6.17 3.00
CA SER A 184 -9.80 -5.34 3.94
C SER A 184 -8.90 -4.96 5.12
N LEU A 185 -8.70 -3.66 5.32
CA LEU A 185 -8.06 -3.09 6.52
C LEU A 185 -8.79 -3.51 7.81
N GLU A 186 -10.11 -3.73 7.75
CA GLU A 186 -10.94 -4.00 8.94
C GLU A 186 -10.85 -5.44 9.45
N LYS A 187 -10.47 -6.39 8.59
CA LYS A 187 -10.55 -7.83 8.93
C LYS A 187 -9.21 -8.48 9.21
N SER A 188 -8.09 -7.76 9.12
CA SER A 188 -6.70 -8.26 9.31
C SER A 188 -6.32 -9.52 8.51
N GLU A 189 -7.24 -10.09 7.73
CA GLU A 189 -7.09 -11.35 7.04
C GLU A 189 -7.26 -11.13 5.53
N ILE A 190 -6.21 -11.48 4.78
CA ILE A 190 -6.34 -11.75 3.36
C ILE A 190 -6.89 -13.17 3.23
N LEU A 191 -8.20 -13.30 2.99
CA LEU A 191 -8.80 -14.58 2.62
C LEU A 191 -8.34 -14.98 1.21
N TRP A 192 -7.17 -15.60 1.12
CA TRP A 192 -6.62 -16.11 -0.14
C TRP A 192 -6.01 -17.49 0.08
N LYS A 193 -6.60 -18.51 -0.57
CA LYS A 193 -6.22 -19.92 -0.43
C LYS A 193 -5.44 -20.50 -1.62
N ASP A 194 -5.20 -19.73 -2.69
CA ASP A 194 -4.70 -20.28 -3.95
C ASP A 194 -3.26 -19.84 -4.25
N HIS A 195 -2.29 -20.70 -3.90
CA HIS A 195 -0.86 -20.39 -3.97
C HIS A 195 -0.17 -20.77 -5.29
N ARG A 196 -0.86 -21.34 -6.27
CA ARG A 196 -0.26 -21.67 -7.57
C ARG A 196 -1.23 -21.28 -8.67
#